data_AF-A0A1X7T0J3-F1
#
_entry.id   AF-A0A1X7T0J3-F1
#
_cell.length_a   1.000
_cell.length_b   1.000
_cell.length_c   1.000
_cell.angle_alpha   90.00
_cell.angle_beta   90.00
_cell.angle_gamma   90.00
#
_symmetry.space_group_name_H-M   'P 1'
#
loop_
_entity.id
_entity.type
_entity.pdbx_description
1 polymer ?
#
loop_
_entity_poly.entity_id
_entity_poly.type
_entity_poly.pdbx_seq_one_letter_code
_entity_poly.pdbx_strand_id
1 'polypeptide(L)'
;MELCQQMNPSFLTMTNLHQLTVEEEEEGGAERRGERLLFFPCLLSSDRPDEVTSQVYQFGWCLQCTSKHHFFPPRYFHVLSLRLAYKMALPQEDDKLNCYCTFWKNGLYWFNGHGIGSLVEIVDESQSVLVMMFCEKSYSDNMVSLRWDVIGEVVSVYKESCHSLEVKELVIEELAYPVNIPRERTV
;
A
#
# COMPACT_ATOMS: atom_id res chain seq x y z
N MET A 1 21.97 8.00 -7.30
CA MET A 1 20.65 7.39 -7.12
C MET A 1 20.12 7.04 -8.49
N GLU A 2 19.85 5.76 -8.75
CA GLU A 2 19.22 5.35 -10.01
C GLU A 2 17.73 5.66 -9.91
N LEU A 3 17.26 6.58 -10.76
CA LEU A 3 15.86 7.02 -10.80
C LEU A 3 14.94 5.87 -11.22
N CYS A 4 15.46 4.93 -12.00
CA CYS A 4 14.73 3.80 -12.53
C CYS A 4 15.73 2.70 -12.90
N GLN A 5 15.40 1.46 -12.59
CA GLN A 5 16.13 0.26 -12.95
C GLN A 5 15.23 -0.59 -13.83
N GLN A 6 15.71 -0.94 -15.03
CA GLN A 6 15.03 -1.95 -15.82
C GLN A 6 15.26 -3.32 -15.17
N MET A 7 14.18 -3.96 -14.74
CA MET A 7 14.25 -5.31 -14.20
C MET A 7 14.30 -6.33 -15.33
N ASN A 8 15.07 -7.39 -15.13
CA ASN A 8 15.07 -8.52 -16.05
C ASN A 8 13.68 -9.21 -16.02
N PRO A 9 13.03 -9.44 -17.16
CA PRO A 9 11.77 -10.20 -17.23
C PRO A 9 11.83 -11.57 -16.55
N SER A 10 13.01 -12.21 -16.48
CA SER A 10 13.20 -13.47 -15.75
C SER A 10 12.85 -13.38 -14.27
N PHE A 11 12.93 -12.17 -13.68
CA PHE A 11 12.48 -11.92 -12.31
C PHE A 11 11.02 -12.28 -12.14
N LEU A 12 10.14 -11.94 -13.10
CA LEU A 12 8.72 -12.27 -13.02
C LEU A 12 8.48 -13.78 -12.99
N THR A 13 9.30 -14.54 -13.73
CA THR A 13 9.25 -16.00 -13.74
C THR A 13 9.70 -16.56 -12.40
N MET A 14 10.79 -16.03 -11.84
CA MET A 14 11.31 -16.45 -10.53
C MET A 14 10.38 -16.11 -9.37
N THR A 15 9.60 -15.03 -9.48
CA THR A 15 8.69 -14.56 -8.42
C THR A 15 7.22 -14.87 -8.70
N ASN A 16 6.90 -15.70 -9.70
CA ASN A 16 5.52 -16.03 -10.13
C ASN A 16 4.63 -14.79 -10.40
N LEU A 17 5.23 -13.69 -10.87
CA LEU A 17 4.51 -12.44 -11.20
C LEU A 17 3.88 -12.45 -12.60
N HIS A 18 4.18 -13.45 -13.45
CA HIS A 18 3.68 -13.54 -14.82
C HIS A 18 2.16 -13.68 -14.98
N GLN A 19 1.44 -14.08 -13.93
CA GLN A 19 0.06 -14.56 -14.08
C GLN A 19 -1.04 -13.48 -14.25
N LEU A 20 -0.69 -12.22 -14.55
CA LEU A 20 -1.66 -11.14 -14.78
C LEU A 20 -1.70 -10.61 -16.21
N THR A 21 -0.83 -11.07 -17.11
CA THR A 21 -0.98 -10.80 -18.54
C THR A 21 -1.90 -11.85 -19.14
N VAL A 22 -3.13 -11.40 -19.40
CA VAL A 22 -4.20 -12.00 -20.19
C VAL A 22 -3.70 -13.09 -21.15
N GLU A 23 -4.38 -14.23 -21.14
CA GLU A 23 -4.26 -15.28 -22.15
C GLU A 23 -4.22 -14.62 -23.55
N GLU A 24 -3.04 -14.58 -24.18
CA GLU A 24 -2.92 -14.15 -25.57
C GLU A 24 -3.70 -15.16 -26.42
N GLU A 25 -4.91 -14.80 -26.84
CA GLU A 25 -5.55 -15.43 -27.98
C GLU A 25 -4.58 -15.31 -29.16
N GLU A 26 -4.04 -16.46 -29.58
CA GLU A 26 -3.22 -16.59 -30.79
C GLU A 26 -4.08 -16.26 -32.01
N GLU A 27 -4.05 -15.01 -32.49
CA GLU A 27 -4.31 -14.74 -33.90
C GLU A 27 -3.80 -13.34 -34.32
N GLY A 28 -2.67 -13.32 -35.04
CA GLY A 28 -2.29 -12.17 -35.87
C GLY A 28 -1.03 -11.40 -35.46
N GLY A 29 0.11 -11.81 -36.03
CA GLY A 29 1.25 -10.99 -36.49
C GLY A 29 1.41 -9.53 -36.03
N ALA A 30 1.53 -9.27 -34.72
CA ALA A 30 2.05 -8.01 -34.21
C ALA A 30 3.36 -8.25 -33.46
N GLU A 31 4.38 -7.43 -33.74
CA GLU A 31 5.67 -7.43 -33.04
C GLU A 31 5.47 -7.54 -31.53
N ARG A 32 6.04 -8.59 -30.90
CA ARG A 32 6.11 -8.73 -29.44
C ARG A 32 6.91 -7.56 -28.88
N ARG A 33 6.23 -6.44 -28.59
CA ARG A 33 6.79 -5.31 -27.85
C ARG A 33 7.12 -5.85 -26.45
N GLY A 34 8.37 -6.25 -26.25
CA GLY A 34 8.81 -6.80 -24.97
C GLY A 34 8.44 -5.86 -23.83
N GLU A 35 7.67 -6.36 -22.87
CA GLU A 35 7.26 -5.61 -21.69
C GLU A 35 8.50 -5.14 -20.94
N ARG A 36 8.62 -3.81 -20.76
CA ARG A 36 9.71 -3.22 -19.99
C ARG A 36 9.27 -3.10 -18.55
N LEU A 37 9.87 -3.90 -17.68
CA LEU A 37 9.67 -3.81 -16.24
C LEU A 37 10.60 -2.77 -15.66
N LEU A 38 10.04 -1.81 -14.94
CA LEU A 38 10.76 -0.68 -14.38
C LEU A 38 10.57 -0.68 -12.86
N PHE A 39 11.66 -0.80 -12.13
CA PHE A 39 11.73 -0.60 -10.69
C PHE A 39 12.20 0.82 -10.42
N PHE A 40 11.56 1.54 -9.50
CA PHE A 40 11.93 2.91 -9.16
C PHE A 40 12.41 2.96 -7.70
N PRO A 41 13.64 2.48 -7.42
CA PRO A 41 14.17 2.45 -6.06
C PRO A 41 14.23 3.83 -5.41
N CYS A 42 14.34 4.90 -6.22
CA CYS A 42 14.32 6.27 -5.71
C CYS A 42 13.01 6.68 -5.02
N LEU A 43 11.93 5.90 -5.20
CA LEU A 43 10.68 6.14 -4.48
C LEU A 43 10.73 5.60 -3.03
N LEU A 44 11.69 4.74 -2.69
CA LEU A 44 11.81 4.09 -1.39
C LEU A 44 12.85 4.83 -0.52
N SER A 45 12.41 5.41 0.59
CA SER A 45 13.30 5.77 1.68
C SER A 45 13.85 4.50 2.35
N SER A 46 15.14 4.52 2.71
CA SER A 46 15.79 3.41 3.40
C SER A 46 15.17 3.12 4.77
N ASP A 47 14.78 4.19 5.46
CA ASP A 47 14.24 4.16 6.82
C ASP A 47 12.86 4.81 6.89
N ARG A 48 12.10 4.46 7.93
CA ARG A 48 10.82 5.08 8.25
C ARG A 48 11.06 6.55 8.62
N PRO A 49 10.30 7.52 8.07
CA PRO A 49 10.48 8.94 8.41
C PRO A 49 10.05 9.26 9.85
N ASP A 50 10.79 10.15 10.52
CA ASP A 50 10.51 10.61 11.89
C ASP A 50 9.24 11.48 11.99
N GLU A 51 8.85 12.12 10.89
CA GLU A 51 7.60 12.88 10.84
C GLU A 51 6.38 11.99 11.03
N VAL A 52 6.45 10.73 10.60
CA VAL A 52 5.36 9.74 10.71
C VAL A 52 5.23 9.22 12.15
N THR A 53 6.33 9.20 12.92
CA THR A 53 6.36 8.73 14.31
C THR A 53 5.90 9.78 15.31
N SER A 54 5.96 11.06 14.95
CA SER A 54 5.58 12.19 15.81
C SER A 54 4.09 12.56 15.75
N GLN A 55 3.31 11.86 14.92
CA GLN A 55 1.89 12.15 14.66
C GLN A 55 0.97 11.54 15.72
N VAL A 56 -0.08 12.27 16.09
CA VAL A 56 -1.16 11.75 16.93
C VAL A 56 -2.29 11.23 16.03
N TYR A 57 -2.32 9.92 15.81
CA TYR A 57 -3.35 9.28 15.01
C TYR A 57 -4.69 9.25 15.75
N GLN A 58 -5.79 9.52 15.05
CA GLN A 58 -7.15 9.39 15.61
C GLN A 58 -7.91 8.17 15.10
N PHE A 59 -7.39 7.50 14.06
CA PHE A 59 -7.95 6.26 13.57
C PHE A 59 -6.86 5.22 13.31
N GLY A 60 -7.18 3.97 13.63
CA GLY A 60 -6.35 2.81 13.35
C GLY A 60 -7.20 1.59 13.04
N TRP A 61 -6.81 0.87 12.01
CA TRP A 61 -7.45 -0.36 11.57
C TRP A 61 -6.39 -1.29 11.02
N CYS A 62 -6.61 -2.60 11.11
CA CYS A 62 -5.74 -3.56 10.47
C CYS A 62 -6.49 -4.73 9.86
N LEU A 63 -5.85 -5.30 8.83
CA LEU A 63 -6.19 -6.59 8.24
C LEU A 63 -5.13 -7.60 8.70
N GLN A 64 -5.49 -8.53 9.57
CA GLN A 64 -4.57 -9.47 10.20
C GLN A 64 -4.84 -10.90 9.73
N CYS A 65 -3.79 -11.66 9.41
CA CYS A 65 -3.88 -13.09 9.14
C CYS A 65 -4.39 -13.85 10.38
N THR A 66 -5.31 -14.79 10.19
CA THR A 66 -5.85 -15.62 11.30
C THR A 66 -4.88 -16.70 11.76
N SER A 67 -4.06 -17.20 10.83
CA SER A 67 -3.07 -18.25 11.05
C SER A 67 -1.67 -17.68 11.23
N LYS A 68 -0.92 -18.21 12.19
CA LYS A 68 0.49 -17.83 12.45
C LYS A 68 1.46 -18.19 11.32
N HIS A 69 1.02 -18.99 10.36
CA HIS A 69 1.84 -19.41 9.21
C HIS A 69 1.45 -18.68 7.92
N HIS A 70 0.49 -17.76 8.01
CA HIS A 70 0.02 -16.96 6.90
C HIS A 70 0.67 -15.59 6.93
N PHE A 71 1.13 -15.13 5.76
CA PHE A 71 1.81 -13.86 5.59
C PHE A 71 1.34 -13.22 4.29
N PHE A 72 1.15 -11.90 4.31
CA PHE A 72 0.92 -11.12 3.11
C PHE A 72 2.16 -11.21 2.21
N PRO A 73 2.00 -11.63 0.94
CA PRO A 73 3.12 -11.74 0.02
C PRO A 73 3.66 -10.35 -0.33
N PRO A 74 4.97 -10.18 -0.59
CA PRO A 74 5.52 -8.88 -1.00
C PRO A 74 4.81 -8.26 -2.22
N ARG A 75 4.30 -9.10 -3.14
CA ARG A 75 3.50 -8.67 -4.30
C ARG A 75 2.26 -7.86 -3.88
N TYR A 76 1.57 -8.30 -2.83
CA TYR A 76 0.38 -7.62 -2.33
C TYR A 76 0.71 -6.17 -1.94
N PHE A 77 1.82 -5.97 -1.22
CA PHE A 77 2.28 -4.64 -0.84
C PHE A 77 2.57 -3.77 -2.05
N HIS A 78 3.35 -4.28 -3.02
CA HIS A 78 3.71 -3.51 -4.20
C HIS A 78 2.50 -3.05 -5.00
N VAL A 79 1.51 -3.94 -5.23
CA VAL A 79 0.28 -3.59 -5.94
C VAL A 79 -0.53 -2.55 -5.15
N LEU A 80 -0.66 -2.74 -3.84
CA LEU A 80 -1.37 -1.81 -2.97
C LEU A 80 -0.72 -0.42 -2.98
N SER A 81 0.61 -0.36 -2.80
CA SER A 81 1.37 0.90 -2.83
C SER A 81 1.18 1.64 -4.16
N LEU A 82 1.24 0.94 -5.29
CA LEU A 82 1.03 1.54 -6.60
C LEU A 82 -0.40 2.06 -6.79
N ARG A 83 -1.42 1.31 -6.37
CA ARG A 83 -2.82 1.74 -6.45
C ARG A 83 -3.10 2.96 -5.59
N LEU A 84 -2.62 2.95 -4.35
CA LEU A 84 -2.75 4.09 -3.45
C LEU A 84 -2.00 5.30 -4.00
N ALA A 85 -0.76 5.14 -4.45
CA ALA A 85 0.01 6.23 -5.05
C ALA A 85 -0.70 6.84 -6.26
N TYR A 86 -1.26 6.00 -7.13
CA TYR A 86 -2.01 6.45 -8.31
C TYR A 86 -3.30 7.17 -7.92
N LYS A 87 -4.10 6.61 -7.00
CA LYS A 87 -5.34 7.24 -6.53
C LYS A 87 -5.12 8.54 -5.78
N MET A 88 -4.00 8.66 -5.07
CA MET A 88 -3.65 9.82 -4.25
C MET A 88 -2.78 10.84 -4.99
N ALA A 89 -2.37 10.54 -6.23
CA ALA A 89 -1.81 11.55 -7.11
C ALA A 89 -2.93 12.54 -7.46
N LEU A 90 -2.99 13.67 -6.74
CA LEU A 90 -3.90 14.76 -7.05
C LEU A 90 -3.66 15.21 -8.50
N PRO A 91 -4.70 15.34 -9.33
CA PRO A 91 -4.57 16.06 -10.59
C PRO A 91 -4.40 17.55 -10.25
N GLN A 92 -3.24 18.15 -10.55
CA GLN A 92 -3.16 19.59 -10.76
C GLN A 92 -3.44 19.90 -12.24
N GLU A 93 -3.87 21.14 -12.51
CA GLU A 93 -4.20 21.68 -13.85
C GLU A 93 -3.02 21.75 -14.83
N ASP A 94 -1.87 21.16 -14.49
CA ASP A 94 -0.66 21.09 -15.30
C ASP A 94 -0.22 19.62 -15.29
N ASP A 95 0.23 19.06 -16.41
CA ASP A 95 0.56 17.62 -16.65
C ASP A 95 1.68 17.02 -15.75
N LYS A 96 1.89 17.54 -14.53
CA LYS A 96 2.87 17.10 -13.55
C LYS A 96 2.20 16.39 -12.38
N LEU A 97 2.52 15.11 -12.25
CA LEU A 97 2.20 14.31 -11.06
C LEU A 97 3.05 14.82 -9.88
N ASN A 98 2.44 15.51 -8.92
CA ASN A 98 3.09 15.80 -7.64
C ASN A 98 2.82 14.62 -6.70
N CYS A 99 3.76 13.67 -6.65
CA CYS A 99 3.71 12.56 -5.70
C CYS A 99 3.99 13.07 -4.28
N TYR A 100 2.96 13.33 -3.48
CA TYR A 100 3.06 13.66 -2.04
C TYR A 100 3.16 12.42 -1.13
N CYS A 101 3.55 11.30 -1.72
CA CYS A 101 3.65 10.00 -1.06
C CYS A 101 5.11 9.71 -0.70
N THR A 102 5.36 9.44 0.58
CA THR A 102 6.66 8.96 1.08
C THR A 102 6.57 7.46 1.30
N PHE A 103 7.43 6.68 0.65
CA PHE A 103 7.48 5.23 0.80
C PHE A 103 8.73 4.82 1.56
N TRP A 104 8.66 3.68 2.24
CA TRP A 104 9.80 2.94 2.78
C TRP A 104 9.56 1.45 2.60
N LYS A 105 10.47 0.62 3.11
CA LYS A 105 10.53 -0.83 2.85
C LYS A 105 9.19 -1.57 2.98
N ASN A 106 8.36 -1.22 3.95
CA ASN A 106 7.13 -1.91 4.29
C ASN A 106 5.93 -0.96 4.47
N GLY A 107 6.07 0.32 4.15
CA GLY A 107 4.99 1.27 4.34
C GLY A 107 5.01 2.47 3.39
N LEU A 108 3.88 3.16 3.41
CA LEU A 108 3.58 4.34 2.63
C LEU A 108 2.85 5.33 3.53
N TYR A 109 3.24 6.60 3.44
CA TYR A 109 2.59 7.71 4.11
C TYR A 109 2.31 8.82 3.11
N TRP A 110 1.17 9.50 3.26
CA TRP A 110 0.88 10.71 2.50
C TRP A 110 0.04 11.69 3.33
N PHE A 111 0.11 12.95 2.94
CA PHE A 111 -0.72 14.03 3.45
C PHE A 111 -1.50 14.65 2.31
N ASN A 112 -2.81 14.83 2.47
CA ASN A 112 -3.68 15.29 1.39
C ASN A 112 -3.72 16.82 1.22
N GLY A 113 -2.92 17.57 1.97
CA GLY A 113 -2.93 19.05 1.96
C GLY A 113 -4.15 19.70 2.63
N HIS A 114 -5.17 18.90 2.96
CA HIS A 114 -6.41 19.32 3.62
C HIS A 114 -6.45 18.89 5.10
N GLY A 115 -5.29 18.76 5.74
CA GLY A 115 -5.20 18.43 7.16
C GLY A 115 -5.30 16.95 7.49
N ILE A 116 -5.44 16.04 6.51
CA ILE A 116 -5.52 14.60 6.77
C ILE A 116 -4.28 13.93 6.20
N GLY A 117 -3.61 13.12 7.01
CA GLY A 117 -2.63 12.20 6.48
C GLY A 117 -2.89 10.78 6.91
N SER A 118 -2.38 9.89 6.09
CA SER A 118 -2.72 8.49 6.08
C SER A 118 -1.44 7.68 5.95
N LEU A 119 -1.41 6.60 6.71
CA LEU A 119 -0.31 5.66 6.82
C LEU A 119 -0.86 4.29 6.49
N VAL A 120 -0.19 3.59 5.58
CA VAL A 120 -0.41 2.17 5.32
C VAL A 120 0.92 1.44 5.48
N GLU A 121 0.98 0.47 6.36
CA GLU A 121 2.22 -0.26 6.65
C GLU A 121 1.95 -1.75 6.88
N ILE A 122 2.81 -2.60 6.35
CA ILE A 122 2.82 -4.02 6.67
C ILE A 122 3.67 -4.22 7.94
N VAL A 123 3.03 -4.73 8.99
CA VAL A 123 3.60 -4.94 10.32
C VAL A 123 3.56 -6.42 10.71
N ASP A 124 4.08 -6.74 11.90
CA ASP A 124 4.02 -8.09 12.48
C ASP A 124 4.59 -9.17 11.54
N GLU A 125 5.84 -8.98 11.08
CA GLU A 125 6.51 -9.90 10.15
C GLU A 125 5.74 -10.20 8.85
N SER A 126 4.89 -9.25 8.42
CA SER A 126 3.98 -9.40 7.27
C SER A 126 2.71 -10.19 7.54
N GLN A 127 2.31 -10.36 8.80
CA GLN A 127 1.01 -10.96 9.15
C GLN A 127 -0.12 -9.94 9.21
N SER A 128 0.18 -8.64 9.20
CA SER A 128 -0.85 -7.60 9.33
C SER A 128 -0.59 -6.41 8.42
N VAL A 129 -1.66 -5.90 7.82
CA VAL A 129 -1.67 -4.61 7.12
C VAL A 129 -2.31 -3.59 8.06
N LEU A 130 -1.54 -2.59 8.46
CA LEU A 130 -1.93 -1.50 9.33
C LEU A 130 -2.34 -0.29 8.49
N VAL A 131 -3.48 0.31 8.82
CA VAL A 131 -3.93 1.60 8.30
C VAL A 131 -4.12 2.53 9.48
N MET A 132 -3.43 3.67 9.48
CA MET A 132 -3.58 4.71 10.50
C MET A 132 -3.86 6.03 9.82
N MET A 133 -4.73 6.85 10.41
CA MET A 133 -5.04 8.18 9.90
C MET A 133 -4.97 9.22 11.01
N PHE A 134 -4.43 10.38 10.64
CA PHE A 134 -4.47 11.57 11.47
C PHE A 134 -5.20 12.70 10.74
N CYS A 135 -5.79 13.60 11.51
CA CYS A 135 -6.60 14.72 11.07
C CYS A 135 -6.26 15.94 11.94
N GLU A 136 -5.98 17.07 11.30
CA GLU A 136 -5.91 18.37 11.96
C GLU A 136 -7.32 18.79 12.40
N LYS A 137 -7.41 19.53 13.52
CA LYS A 137 -8.67 19.91 14.18
C LYS A 137 -9.48 20.88 13.31
N SER A 138 -10.20 20.37 12.31
CA SER A 138 -11.24 21.06 11.52
C SER A 138 -11.87 20.22 10.39
N TYR A 139 -11.30 19.05 10.04
CA TYR A 139 -11.66 18.31 8.80
C TYR A 139 -12.20 16.88 9.01
N SER A 140 -12.95 16.62 10.10
CA SER A 140 -13.37 15.27 10.49
C SER A 140 -14.21 14.52 9.45
N ASP A 141 -15.08 15.22 8.72
CA ASP A 141 -16.05 14.59 7.81
C ASP A 141 -15.35 14.01 6.56
N ASN A 142 -14.28 14.66 6.10
CA ASN A 142 -13.47 14.19 4.97
C ASN A 142 -12.68 12.92 5.32
N MET A 143 -12.36 12.71 6.59
CA MET A 143 -11.62 11.53 7.07
C MET A 143 -12.46 10.26 6.94
N VAL A 144 -13.79 10.34 7.09
CA VAL A 144 -14.68 9.18 6.99
C VAL A 144 -14.71 8.62 5.57
N SER A 145 -14.77 9.51 4.56
CA SER A 145 -14.72 9.10 3.15
C SER A 145 -13.37 8.48 2.80
N LEU A 146 -12.27 9.17 3.14
CA LEU A 146 -10.91 8.69 2.85
C LEU A 146 -10.63 7.36 3.53
N ARG A 147 -11.10 7.16 4.75
CA ARG A 147 -11.02 5.87 5.45
C ARG A 147 -11.65 4.76 4.61
N TRP A 148 -12.86 4.98 4.10
CA TRP A 148 -13.57 3.99 3.31
C TRP A 148 -12.81 3.66 2.01
N ASP A 149 -12.28 4.69 1.34
CA ASP A 149 -11.52 4.52 0.10
C ASP A 149 -10.23 3.73 0.32
N VAL A 150 -9.46 4.06 1.36
CA VAL A 150 -8.20 3.39 1.66
C VAL A 150 -8.43 1.95 2.10
N ILE A 151 -9.37 1.71 3.03
CA ILE A 151 -9.70 0.33 3.46
C ILE A 151 -10.26 -0.47 2.29
N GLY A 152 -11.11 0.14 1.47
CA GLY A 152 -11.66 -0.48 0.26
C GLY A 152 -10.56 -0.96 -0.68
N GLU A 153 -9.52 -0.15 -0.90
CA GLU A 153 -8.37 -0.55 -1.71
C GLU A 153 -7.56 -1.68 -1.10
N VAL A 154 -7.28 -1.62 0.21
CA VAL A 154 -6.58 -2.69 0.94
C VAL A 154 -7.32 -4.01 0.75
N VAL A 155 -8.64 -4.01 0.97
CA VAL A 155 -9.48 -5.21 0.84
C VAL A 155 -9.60 -5.66 -0.63
N SER A 156 -9.69 -4.74 -1.59
CA SER A 156 -9.76 -5.09 -3.02
C SER A 156 -8.49 -5.80 -3.49
N VAL A 157 -7.31 -5.23 -3.21
CA VAL A 157 -6.03 -5.84 -3.58
C VAL A 157 -5.87 -7.19 -2.90
N TYR A 158 -6.36 -7.33 -1.65
CA TYR A 158 -6.31 -8.59 -0.91
C TYR A 158 -7.15 -9.65 -1.62
N LYS A 159 -8.40 -9.33 -1.97
CA LYS A 159 -9.30 -10.25 -2.66
C LYS A 159 -8.79 -10.67 -4.03
N GLU A 160 -8.08 -9.79 -4.73
CA GLU A 160 -7.52 -10.05 -6.05
C GLU A 160 -6.20 -10.81 -6.01
N SER A 161 -5.37 -10.61 -4.99
CA SER A 161 -3.98 -11.12 -4.96
C SER A 161 -3.76 -12.27 -3.96
N CYS A 162 -4.68 -12.48 -3.01
CA CYS A 162 -4.45 -13.30 -1.82
C CYS A 162 -5.60 -14.29 -1.53
N HIS A 163 -6.03 -15.07 -2.53
CA HIS A 163 -7.20 -15.96 -2.42
C HIS A 163 -7.11 -17.03 -1.31
N SER A 164 -5.91 -17.44 -0.91
CA SER A 164 -5.70 -18.48 0.10
C SER A 164 -5.49 -17.94 1.52
N LEU A 165 -5.39 -16.62 1.70
CA LEU A 165 -5.15 -16.02 3.01
C LEU A 165 -6.46 -15.79 3.73
N GLU A 166 -6.64 -16.48 4.85
CA GLU A 166 -7.67 -16.16 5.83
C GLU A 166 -7.23 -14.96 6.68
N VAL A 167 -8.06 -13.92 6.69
CA VAL A 167 -7.79 -12.67 7.38
C VAL A 167 -8.99 -12.24 8.22
N LYS A 168 -8.72 -11.44 9.25
CA LYS A 168 -9.71 -10.77 10.07
C LYS A 168 -9.44 -9.27 10.09
N GLU A 169 -10.51 -8.48 10.16
CA GLU A 169 -10.44 -7.02 10.28
C GLU A 169 -10.50 -6.61 11.75
N LEU A 170 -9.63 -5.71 12.18
CA LEU A 170 -9.61 -5.19 13.55
C LEU A 170 -9.57 -3.66 13.54
N VAL A 171 -10.19 -3.05 14.54
CA VAL A 171 -10.05 -1.62 14.83
C VAL A 171 -9.14 -1.47 16.04
N ILE A 172 -8.17 -0.56 15.96
CA ILE A 172 -7.17 -0.31 17.01
C ILE A 172 -7.65 0.84 17.88
N GLU A 173 -7.72 0.62 19.20
CA GLU A 173 -8.11 1.66 20.16
C GLU A 173 -6.92 2.49 20.64
N GLU A 174 -5.81 1.84 20.98
CA GLU A 174 -4.61 2.52 21.46
C GLU A 174 -3.71 2.89 20.28
N LEU A 175 -3.88 4.11 19.80
CA LEU A 175 -3.23 4.62 18.58
C LEU A 175 -1.79 5.12 18.85
N ALA A 176 -1.01 4.31 19.55
CA ALA A 176 0.41 4.52 19.71
C ALA A 176 1.14 3.92 18.49
N TYR A 177 1.85 4.77 17.75
CA TYR A 177 2.68 4.35 16.63
C TYR A 177 4.17 4.50 17.00
N PRO A 178 5.06 3.56 16.64
CA PRO A 178 4.84 2.36 15.81
C PRO A 178 4.11 1.20 16.50
N VAL A 179 3.21 0.55 15.75
CA VAL A 179 2.46 -0.64 16.21
C VAL A 179 3.24 -1.89 15.80
N ASN A 180 3.80 -2.60 16.77
CA ASN A 180 4.51 -3.86 16.50
C ASN A 180 3.55 -5.04 16.31
N ILE A 181 2.50 -5.12 17.12
CA ILE A 181 1.47 -6.17 17.05
C ILE A 181 0.10 -5.51 17.23
N PRO A 182 -0.75 -5.49 16.18
CA PRO A 182 -2.12 -5.00 16.30
C PRO A 182 -2.91 -5.92 17.25
N ARG A 183 -3.54 -5.34 18.29
CA ARG A 183 -4.42 -6.06 19.23
C ARG A 183 -5.86 -5.60 19.07
N GLU A 184 -6.75 -6.55 19.28
CA GLU A 184 -8.20 -6.38 19.18
C GLU A 184 -8.74 -5.64 20.41
N ARG A 185 -9.89 -4.96 20.25
CA ARG A 185 -10.63 -4.34 21.34
C ARG A 185 -11.06 -5.39 22.37
N THR A 186 -10.49 -5.35 23.57
CA THR A 186 -11.11 -6.02 24.73
C THR A 186 -12.26 -5.15 25.23
N VAL A 187 -13.50 -5.54 24.90
CA VAL A 187 -14.73 -4.95 25.44
C VAL A 187 -14.92 -5.37 26.89
#